data_AF-S8DUA1-F1
#
_entry.id   AF-S8DUA1-F1
#
_cell.length_a   1.000
_cell.length_b   1.000
_cell.length_c   1.000
_cell.angle_alpha   90.00
_cell.angle_beta   90.00
_cell.angle_gamma   90.00
#
_symmetry.space_group_name_H-M   'P 1'
#
loop_
_entity.id
_entity.type
_entity.pdbx_description
1 polymer ?
#
loop_
_entity_poly.entity_id
_entity_poly.type
_entity_poly.pdbx_seq_one_letter_code
_entity_poly.pdbx_strand_id
1 'polypeptide(L)'
;KSRPRSTMVRASSTSGRDPISPLELESPVGQLLSQALQTHPHLLMAAVEQQLENLQRQRDEGKKEPSRPQSKNTASTPSSDDVLYKRIAEFKEKERRKAVEEIMYCLIVHRFVDNNISMIPKISTSMDERVDLWPNQEQKLESVHSPEAFEMVLSHLSLVLGERMTTTTGGPSEDPSVVQISKIKLGKLYASSIMYGYFLRRVDERYQLERSVNTLPPPVGRQLWDPASLIRIYPDGAAYPEDDGSHKLRSYVMYLDAETLQKYATMRSKEALSLIEKQTQAVFGKPEISVTEEGSLDAADDETFSVSFPDLTVLVLEAVAFGSFLWDAETFVESKYSFVNA
;
A
#
# COMPACT_ATOMS: atom_id res chain seq x y z
N LYS A 1 -46.88 36.99 3.58
CA LYS A 1 -45.59 37.07 4.32
C LYS A 1 -44.85 35.74 4.15
N SER A 2 -44.02 35.60 3.12
CA SER A 2 -43.13 34.45 2.93
C SER A 2 -41.69 34.91 3.13
N ARG A 3 -40.94 34.20 3.98
CA ARG A 3 -39.50 34.39 4.21
C ARG A 3 -38.71 33.78 3.05
N PRO A 4 -37.66 34.42 2.51
CA PRO A 4 -36.77 33.75 1.57
C PRO A 4 -35.80 32.84 2.33
N ARG A 5 -35.64 31.62 1.81
CA ARG A 5 -34.63 30.64 2.22
C ARG A 5 -33.25 31.18 1.84
N SER A 6 -32.34 31.25 2.81
CA SER A 6 -30.92 31.51 2.61
C SER A 6 -30.28 30.32 1.90
N THR A 7 -29.92 30.49 0.63
CA THR A 7 -29.03 29.57 -0.11
C THR A 7 -27.60 29.77 0.38
N MET A 8 -27.07 28.78 1.08
CA MET A 8 -25.67 28.74 1.48
C MET A 8 -24.85 28.37 0.25
N VAL A 9 -24.12 29.34 -0.30
CA VAL A 9 -23.21 29.14 -1.43
C VAL A 9 -21.98 28.39 -0.93
N ARG A 10 -21.84 27.13 -1.36
CA ARG A 10 -20.60 26.36 -1.17
C ARG A 10 -19.61 26.84 -2.23
N ALA A 11 -18.50 27.44 -1.80
CA ALA A 11 -17.40 27.77 -2.69
C ALA A 11 -16.75 26.47 -3.16
N SER A 12 -16.97 26.11 -4.43
CA SER A 12 -16.18 25.09 -5.12
C SER A 12 -14.97 25.79 -5.72
N SER A 13 -13.86 25.80 -5.01
CA SER A 13 -12.58 26.20 -5.56
C SER A 13 -11.89 24.99 -6.19
N THR A 14 -12.24 24.66 -7.42
CA THR A 14 -11.46 23.73 -8.24
C THR A 14 -10.90 24.52 -9.42
N SER A 15 -9.72 25.10 -9.21
CA SER A 15 -8.85 25.52 -10.29
C SER A 15 -8.48 24.27 -11.10
N GLY A 16 -8.70 24.29 -12.42
CA GLY A 16 -8.58 23.14 -13.32
C GLY A 16 -7.15 22.62 -13.52
N ARG A 17 -6.52 22.08 -12.46
CA ARG A 17 -5.37 21.20 -12.55
C ARG A 17 -5.84 19.75 -12.45
N ASP A 18 -5.23 18.89 -13.26
CA ASP A 18 -5.44 17.45 -13.16
C ASP A 18 -5.05 16.95 -11.77
N PRO A 19 -5.81 16.02 -11.17
CA PRO A 19 -5.53 15.50 -9.85
C PRO A 19 -4.21 14.71 -9.86
N ILE A 20 -3.34 14.97 -8.87
CA ILE A 20 -2.03 14.28 -8.72
C ILE A 20 -2.21 12.79 -8.38
N SER A 21 -3.32 12.44 -7.73
CA SER A 21 -3.61 11.08 -7.27
C SER A 21 -5.08 10.73 -7.49
N PRO A 22 -5.42 9.45 -7.72
CA PRO A 22 -6.80 9.04 -7.99
C PRO A 22 -7.72 9.10 -6.76
N LEU A 23 -7.18 8.94 -5.53
CA LEU A 23 -7.98 9.03 -4.31
C LEU A 23 -8.09 10.48 -3.83
N GLU A 24 -9.32 10.92 -3.58
CA GLU A 24 -9.62 12.22 -2.98
C GLU A 24 -9.62 12.14 -1.45
N LEU A 25 -8.99 13.12 -0.81
CA LEU A 25 -8.87 13.21 0.65
C LEU A 25 -9.98 14.08 1.25
N GLU A 26 -10.63 13.56 2.30
CA GLU A 26 -11.84 14.17 2.84
C GLU A 26 -11.62 14.81 4.21
N SER A 27 -10.61 14.37 4.98
CA SER A 27 -10.32 14.97 6.28
C SER A 27 -9.70 16.36 6.13
N PRO A 28 -9.84 17.26 7.12
CA PRO A 28 -9.16 18.55 7.11
C PRO A 28 -7.64 18.42 6.97
N VAL A 29 -7.07 17.38 7.58
CA VAL A 29 -5.63 17.07 7.51
C VAL A 29 -5.25 16.67 6.09
N GLY A 30 -5.98 15.73 5.47
CA GLY A 30 -5.70 15.28 4.12
C GLY A 30 -5.90 16.37 3.07
N GLN A 31 -6.91 17.22 3.22
CA GLN A 31 -7.10 18.39 2.33
C GLN A 31 -5.93 19.37 2.42
N LEU A 32 -5.47 19.67 3.64
CA LEU A 32 -4.31 20.53 3.87
C LEU A 32 -3.05 19.94 3.23
N LEU A 33 -2.80 18.63 3.43
CA LEU A 33 -1.62 17.97 2.90
C LEU A 33 -1.68 17.79 1.38
N SER A 34 -2.85 17.54 0.81
CA SER A 34 -3.05 17.52 -0.65
C SER A 34 -2.75 18.89 -1.27
N GLN A 35 -3.21 19.97 -0.63
CA GLN A 35 -2.89 21.33 -1.06
C GLN A 35 -1.38 21.62 -0.93
N ALA A 36 -0.75 21.18 0.17
CA ALA A 36 0.69 21.33 0.35
C ALA A 36 1.47 20.57 -0.74
N LEU A 37 1.08 19.34 -1.06
CA LEU A 37 1.68 18.55 -2.13
C LEU A 37 1.54 19.23 -3.50
N GLN A 38 0.41 19.89 -3.78
CA GLN A 38 0.19 20.59 -5.05
C GLN A 38 0.94 21.92 -5.18
N THR A 39 1.16 22.62 -4.06
CA THR A 39 1.67 24.01 -4.06
C THR A 39 3.12 24.11 -3.62
N HIS A 40 3.50 23.34 -2.59
CA HIS A 40 4.82 23.36 -1.97
C HIS A 40 5.26 21.94 -1.55
N PRO A 41 5.55 21.02 -2.50
CA PRO A 41 5.90 19.63 -2.19
C PRO A 41 7.02 19.49 -1.14
N HIS A 42 8.03 20.35 -1.21
CA HIS A 42 9.18 20.38 -0.29
C HIS A 42 8.81 20.65 1.18
N LEU A 43 7.62 21.19 1.47
CA LEU A 43 7.13 21.42 2.83
C LEU A 43 6.28 20.25 3.36
N LEU A 44 5.95 19.26 2.52
CA LEU A 44 5.01 18.21 2.90
C LEU A 44 5.50 17.44 4.13
N MET A 45 6.76 17.02 4.16
CA MET A 45 7.29 16.25 5.29
C MET A 45 7.19 17.00 6.61
N ALA A 46 7.53 18.30 6.62
CA ALA A 46 7.40 19.14 7.81
C ALA A 46 5.92 19.30 8.24
N ALA A 47 5.02 19.47 7.28
CA ALA A 47 3.59 19.54 7.55
C ALA A 47 3.05 18.22 8.13
N VAL A 48 3.46 17.07 7.57
CA VAL A 48 3.09 15.74 8.06
C VAL A 48 3.54 15.54 9.50
N GLU A 49 4.80 15.83 9.83
CA GLU A 49 5.31 15.71 11.19
C GLU A 49 4.50 16.56 12.17
N GLN A 50 4.23 17.81 11.81
CA GLN A 50 3.40 18.70 12.63
C GLN A 50 1.98 18.15 12.85
N GLN A 51 1.36 17.56 11.82
CA GLN A 51 0.03 16.96 11.97
C GLN A 51 0.05 15.71 12.85
N LEU A 52 1.07 14.86 12.75
CA LEU A 52 1.23 13.69 13.62
C LEU A 52 1.45 14.10 15.09
N GLU A 53 2.23 15.14 15.34
CA GLU A 53 2.41 15.71 16.68
C GLU A 53 1.11 16.29 17.24
N ASN A 54 0.32 16.97 16.41
CA ASN A 54 -1.01 17.48 16.79
C ASN A 54 -1.94 16.32 17.19
N LEU A 55 -1.98 15.25 16.40
CA LEU A 55 -2.79 14.06 16.68
C LEU A 55 -2.36 13.38 17.98
N GLN A 56 -1.05 13.28 18.23
CA GLN A 56 -0.52 12.72 19.47
C GLN A 56 -0.93 13.56 20.69
N ARG A 57 -0.79 14.90 20.60
CA ARG A 57 -1.24 15.82 21.67
C ARG A 57 -2.72 15.69 21.97
N GLN A 58 -3.57 15.67 20.93
CA GLN A 58 -5.02 15.51 21.10
C GLN A 58 -5.39 14.17 21.73
N ARG A 59 -4.69 13.09 21.39
CA ARG A 59 -4.88 11.77 22.00
C ARG A 59 -4.51 11.81 23.48
N ASP A 60 -3.38 12.42 23.83
CA ASP A 60 -2.89 12.47 25.21
C ASP A 60 -3.76 13.38 26.10
N GLU A 61 -4.28 14.48 25.56
CA GLU A 61 -5.28 15.32 26.22
C GLU A 61 -6.58 14.56 26.49
N GLY A 62 -7.08 13.79 25.50
CA GLY A 62 -8.27 12.96 25.66
C GLY A 62 -8.12 11.82 26.68
N LYS A 63 -6.89 11.37 26.95
CA LYS A 63 -6.59 10.43 28.05
C LYS A 63 -6.52 11.11 29.41
N LYS A 64 -6.20 12.41 29.45
CA LYS A 64 -6.06 13.22 30.67
C LYS A 64 -7.35 13.90 31.10
N GLU A 65 -8.34 14.05 30.22
CA GLU A 65 -9.69 14.47 30.60
C GLU A 65 -10.22 13.47 31.65
N PRO A 66 -10.38 13.89 32.91
CA PRO A 66 -10.82 12.99 33.95
C PRO A 66 -12.28 12.66 33.68
N SER A 67 -12.58 11.37 33.64
CA SER A 67 -13.85 10.87 34.15
C SER A 67 -14.10 11.54 35.51
N ARG A 68 -14.97 12.55 35.58
CA ARG A 68 -15.21 13.35 36.80
C ARG A 68 -16.70 13.38 37.12
N PRO A 69 -17.10 13.36 38.40
CA PRO A 69 -16.57 12.63 39.55
C PRO A 69 -17.36 11.32 39.75
N GLN A 70 -16.73 10.29 40.32
CA GLN A 70 -17.49 9.22 40.96
C GLN A 70 -18.27 9.83 42.13
N SER A 71 -19.52 10.24 41.88
CA SER A 71 -20.52 10.29 42.92
C SER A 71 -20.72 8.85 43.37
N LYS A 72 -20.08 8.50 44.48
CA LYS A 72 -20.42 7.29 45.24
C LYS A 72 -21.90 7.35 45.52
N ASN A 73 -22.72 6.64 44.75
CA ASN A 73 -23.80 5.80 45.25
C ASN A 73 -24.62 5.19 44.11
N THR A 74 -25.04 3.96 44.39
CA THR A 74 -26.04 3.13 43.73
C THR A 74 -25.70 2.53 42.36
N ALA A 75 -25.70 1.19 42.35
CA ALA A 75 -25.82 0.38 41.16
C ALA A 75 -27.07 0.79 40.38
N SER A 76 -26.88 1.46 39.25
CA SER A 76 -27.93 1.72 38.28
C SER A 76 -27.32 2.12 36.94
N THR A 77 -27.93 1.60 35.88
CA THR A 77 -27.88 1.92 34.45
C THR A 77 -26.94 3.05 34.00
N PRO A 78 -26.11 2.88 32.94
CA PRO A 78 -25.24 3.93 32.44
C PRO A 78 -26.04 5.22 32.21
N SER A 79 -25.55 6.34 32.77
CA SER A 79 -26.21 7.62 32.62
C SER A 79 -26.21 8.02 31.14
N SER A 80 -27.22 8.80 30.71
CA SER A 80 -27.27 9.33 29.33
C SER A 80 -25.99 10.09 28.96
N ASP A 81 -25.34 10.70 29.95
CA ASP A 81 -24.10 11.44 29.79
C ASP A 81 -22.91 10.50 29.53
N ASP A 82 -22.82 9.36 30.23
CA ASP A 82 -21.77 8.35 29.99
C ASP A 82 -21.83 7.79 28.56
N VAL A 83 -23.04 7.56 28.04
CA VAL A 83 -23.24 7.10 26.66
C VAL A 83 -22.82 8.19 25.66
N LEU A 84 -23.09 9.46 25.96
CA LEU A 84 -22.71 10.59 25.12
C LEU A 84 -21.18 10.74 25.05
N TYR A 85 -20.47 10.75 26.19
CA TYR A 85 -19.01 10.84 26.23
C TYR A 85 -18.34 9.67 25.49
N LYS A 86 -18.88 8.46 25.65
CA LYS A 86 -18.41 7.28 24.91
C LYS A 86 -18.52 7.47 23.39
N ARG A 87 -19.68 7.93 22.89
CA ARG A 87 -19.87 8.20 21.46
C ARG A 87 -18.96 9.30 20.93
N ILE A 88 -18.73 10.36 21.71
CA ILE A 88 -17.81 11.43 21.35
C ILE A 88 -16.37 10.89 21.25
N ALA A 89 -15.94 10.05 22.18
CA ALA A 89 -14.62 9.44 22.15
C ALA A 89 -14.44 8.50 20.94
N GLU A 90 -15.44 7.66 20.64
CA GLU A 90 -15.45 6.79 19.46
C GLU A 90 -15.40 7.59 18.16
N PHE A 91 -16.14 8.69 18.07
CA PHE A 91 -16.12 9.59 16.91
C PHE A 91 -14.75 10.24 16.73
N LYS A 92 -14.17 10.81 17.80
CA LYS A 92 -12.82 11.39 17.79
C LYS A 92 -11.76 10.37 17.37
N GLU A 93 -11.88 9.12 17.83
CA GLU A 93 -10.96 8.05 17.41
C GLU A 93 -11.11 7.71 15.93
N LYS A 94 -12.34 7.65 15.41
CA LYS A 94 -12.58 7.45 13.98
C LYS A 94 -12.01 8.59 13.13
N GLU A 95 -12.12 9.83 13.58
CA GLU A 95 -11.51 10.99 12.91
C GLU A 95 -9.99 10.91 12.92
N ARG A 96 -9.37 10.56 14.07
CA ARG A 96 -7.92 10.36 14.16
C ARG A 96 -7.44 9.26 13.23
N ARG A 97 -8.15 8.12 13.19
CA ARG A 97 -7.84 7.01 12.28
C ARG A 97 -7.89 7.46 10.82
N LYS A 98 -8.93 8.19 10.43
CA LYS A 98 -9.06 8.75 9.08
C LYS A 98 -7.91 9.71 8.77
N ALA A 99 -7.54 10.58 9.70
CA ALA A 99 -6.42 11.49 9.50
C ALA A 99 -5.09 10.76 9.31
N VAL A 100 -4.81 9.73 10.11
CA VAL A 100 -3.60 8.88 9.98
C VAL A 100 -3.55 8.18 8.62
N GLU A 101 -4.68 7.62 8.20
CA GLU A 101 -4.82 6.96 6.92
C GLU A 101 -4.52 7.93 5.75
N GLU A 102 -5.12 9.12 5.77
CA GLU A 102 -4.89 10.13 4.73
C GLU A 102 -3.46 10.71 4.77
N ILE A 103 -2.83 10.81 5.95
CA ILE A 103 -1.40 11.16 6.09
C ILE A 103 -0.53 10.11 5.39
N MET A 104 -0.76 8.82 5.64
CA MET A 104 -0.03 7.75 4.97
C MET A 104 -0.22 7.80 3.46
N TYR A 105 -1.44 8.06 2.98
CA TYR A 105 -1.68 8.25 1.55
C TYR A 105 -0.86 9.41 0.98
N CYS A 106 -0.86 10.58 1.62
CA CYS A 106 -0.05 11.72 1.19
C CYS A 106 1.45 11.39 1.09
N LEU A 107 1.99 10.62 2.05
CA LEU A 107 3.37 10.16 2.01
C LEU A 107 3.66 9.25 0.81
N ILE A 108 2.73 8.34 0.48
CA ILE A 108 2.83 7.48 -0.70
C ILE A 108 2.82 8.32 -1.97
N VAL A 109 1.87 9.24 -2.13
CA VAL A 109 1.80 10.11 -3.32
C VAL A 109 3.06 10.97 -3.44
N HIS A 110 3.59 11.48 -2.32
CA HIS A 110 4.87 12.20 -2.32
C HIS A 110 6.02 11.36 -2.86
N ARG A 111 6.09 10.06 -2.53
CA ARG A 111 7.11 9.16 -3.10
C ARG A 111 6.95 9.02 -4.61
N PHE A 112 5.73 8.92 -5.13
CA PHE A 112 5.49 8.91 -6.58
C PHE A 112 5.98 10.21 -7.23
N VAL A 113 5.64 11.36 -6.64
CA VAL A 113 6.07 12.68 -7.12
C VAL A 113 7.58 12.84 -7.08
N ASP A 114 8.24 12.48 -5.98
CA ASP A 114 9.70 12.55 -5.82
C ASP A 114 10.44 11.71 -6.87
N ASN A 115 9.90 10.54 -7.21
CA ASN A 115 10.45 9.65 -8.22
C ASN A 115 10.02 10.02 -9.65
N ASN A 116 9.25 11.10 -9.84
CA ASN A 116 8.72 11.54 -11.12
C ASN A 116 7.87 10.46 -11.83
N ILE A 117 7.11 9.69 -11.06
CA ILE A 117 6.20 8.64 -11.53
C ILE A 117 4.77 9.18 -11.43
N SER A 118 4.00 9.00 -12.49
CA SER A 118 2.60 9.44 -12.53
C SER A 118 1.75 8.28 -12.06
N MET A 119 0.91 8.49 -11.04
CA MET A 119 0.01 7.43 -10.59
C MET A 119 -1.05 7.12 -11.65
N ILE A 120 -1.48 5.87 -11.70
CA ILE A 120 -2.56 5.41 -12.57
C ILE A 120 -3.84 6.19 -12.24
N PRO A 121 -4.43 6.89 -13.23
CA PRO A 121 -5.66 7.63 -13.03
C PRO A 121 -6.86 6.67 -12.91
N LYS A 122 -7.99 7.21 -12.47
CA LYS A 122 -9.26 6.50 -12.49
C LYS A 122 -9.62 6.04 -13.91
N ILE A 123 -9.90 4.75 -14.07
CA ILE A 123 -10.33 4.18 -15.35
C ILE A 123 -11.81 4.55 -15.55
N SER A 124 -12.08 5.36 -16.57
CA SER A 124 -13.43 5.67 -17.03
C SER A 124 -13.83 4.78 -18.21
N THR A 125 -15.12 4.48 -18.31
CA THR A 125 -15.74 3.68 -19.40
C THR A 125 -15.48 4.23 -20.80
N SER A 126 -15.15 5.51 -20.96
CA SER A 126 -14.80 6.10 -22.26
C SER A 126 -13.42 5.69 -22.80
N MET A 127 -12.69 4.81 -22.12
CA MET A 127 -11.38 4.29 -22.56
C MET A 127 -11.49 3.10 -23.53
N ASP A 128 -12.71 2.73 -23.91
CA ASP A 128 -13.06 1.53 -24.71
C ASP A 128 -12.39 1.44 -26.09
N GLU A 129 -11.79 2.53 -26.58
CA GLU A 129 -11.15 2.58 -27.91
C GLU A 129 -9.64 2.85 -27.87
N ARG A 130 -9.02 3.00 -26.68
CA ARG A 130 -7.59 3.34 -26.58
C ARG A 130 -6.74 2.13 -26.22
N VAL A 131 -5.88 1.75 -27.16
CA VAL A 131 -4.66 0.97 -26.88
C VAL A 131 -3.64 1.95 -26.28
N ASP A 132 -2.92 1.54 -25.22
CA ASP A 132 -2.00 2.36 -24.40
C ASP A 132 -2.72 3.26 -23.38
N LEU A 133 -3.24 2.64 -22.31
CA LEU A 133 -3.98 3.32 -21.24
C LEU A 133 -3.07 4.20 -20.37
N TRP A 134 -1.81 3.79 -20.18
CA TRP A 134 -0.90 4.43 -19.24
C TRP A 134 0.46 4.76 -19.87
N PRO A 135 1.10 5.85 -19.43
CA PRO A 135 2.44 6.18 -19.92
C PRO A 135 3.42 5.06 -19.56
N ASN A 136 4.29 4.69 -20.49
CA ASN A 136 5.38 3.76 -20.18
C ASN A 136 6.35 4.42 -19.20
N GLN A 137 6.35 3.93 -17.96
CA GLN A 137 7.21 4.41 -16.86
C GLN A 137 8.00 3.26 -16.22
N GLU A 138 8.18 2.13 -16.94
CA GLU A 138 8.79 0.90 -16.42
C GLU A 138 10.16 1.14 -15.77
N GLN A 139 11.05 1.88 -16.44
CA GLN A 139 12.38 2.18 -15.91
C GLN A 139 12.35 2.99 -14.61
N LYS A 140 11.37 3.89 -14.46
CA LYS A 140 11.20 4.67 -13.22
C LYS A 140 10.69 3.79 -12.10
N LEU A 141 9.74 2.91 -12.40
CA LEU A 141 9.18 1.95 -11.45
C LEU A 141 10.21 0.90 -11.01
N GLU A 142 11.10 0.47 -11.92
CA GLU A 142 12.23 -0.39 -11.60
C GLU A 142 13.15 0.25 -10.55
N SER A 143 13.45 1.54 -10.70
CA SER A 143 14.35 2.28 -9.81
C SER A 143 13.85 2.45 -8.36
N VAL A 144 12.58 2.12 -8.09
CA VAL A 144 11.99 2.14 -6.74
C VAL A 144 12.56 1.03 -5.85
N HIS A 145 12.99 -0.08 -6.44
CA HIS A 145 13.38 -1.29 -5.73
C HIS A 145 14.90 -1.49 -5.74
N SER A 146 15.42 -2.21 -4.73
CA SER A 146 16.79 -2.73 -4.80
C SER A 146 16.90 -3.73 -5.96
N PRO A 147 18.10 -3.96 -6.52
CA PRO A 147 18.29 -4.92 -7.60
C PRO A 147 17.77 -6.32 -7.22
N GLU A 148 18.02 -6.77 -5.99
CA GLU A 148 17.56 -8.08 -5.51
C GLU A 148 16.04 -8.14 -5.31
N ALA A 149 15.41 -7.05 -4.86
CA ALA A 149 13.95 -6.96 -4.80
C ALA A 149 13.34 -6.95 -6.21
N PHE A 150 13.93 -6.22 -7.16
CA PHE A 150 13.42 -6.14 -8.52
C PHE A 150 13.47 -7.51 -9.25
N GLU A 151 14.49 -8.33 -9.02
CA GLU A 151 14.51 -9.73 -9.49
C GLU A 151 13.27 -10.53 -9.01
N MET A 152 12.83 -10.29 -7.77
CA MET A 152 11.60 -10.89 -7.24
C MET A 152 10.34 -10.28 -7.86
N VAL A 153 10.32 -8.98 -8.12
CA VAL A 153 9.22 -8.31 -8.85
C VAL A 153 9.05 -8.89 -10.25
N LEU A 154 10.12 -9.14 -10.99
CA LEU A 154 10.08 -9.80 -12.30
C LEU A 154 9.52 -11.23 -12.22
N SER A 155 9.86 -11.96 -11.14
CA SER A 155 9.26 -13.27 -10.86
C SER A 155 7.75 -13.16 -10.61
N HIS A 156 7.30 -12.18 -9.83
CA HIS A 156 5.88 -11.91 -9.57
C HIS A 156 5.13 -11.55 -10.86
N LEU A 157 5.68 -10.64 -11.68
CA LEU A 157 5.14 -10.26 -12.99
C LEU A 157 4.89 -11.49 -13.88
N SER A 158 5.90 -12.37 -13.98
CA SER A 158 5.80 -13.60 -14.78
C SER A 158 4.71 -14.54 -14.26
N LEU A 159 4.52 -14.61 -12.94
CA LEU A 159 3.49 -15.44 -12.30
C LEU A 159 2.07 -14.90 -12.51
N VAL A 160 1.88 -13.57 -12.38
CA VAL A 160 0.54 -12.96 -12.42
C VAL A 160 0.06 -12.66 -13.84
N LEU A 161 0.97 -12.40 -14.78
CA LEU A 161 0.64 -12.18 -16.20
C LEU A 161 0.71 -13.49 -17.01
N GLY A 162 1.36 -14.52 -16.48
CA GLY A 162 1.49 -15.85 -17.08
C GLY A 162 2.61 -15.95 -18.13
N GLU A 163 2.89 -17.18 -18.58
CA GLU A 163 3.98 -17.52 -19.50
C GLU A 163 3.80 -16.95 -20.94
N ARG A 164 2.72 -16.21 -21.21
CA ARG A 164 2.50 -15.53 -22.51
C ARG A 164 3.54 -14.45 -22.83
N MET A 165 4.36 -14.07 -21.85
CA MET A 165 5.53 -13.19 -22.03
C MET A 165 6.70 -13.85 -22.78
N THR A 166 6.84 -15.18 -22.78
CA THR A 166 8.06 -15.84 -23.31
C THR A 166 8.00 -16.16 -24.80
N THR A 167 6.87 -15.92 -25.47
CA THR A 167 6.71 -16.21 -26.92
C THR A 167 7.00 -15.01 -27.83
N THR A 168 7.37 -13.85 -27.30
CA THR A 168 7.67 -12.64 -28.12
C THR A 168 9.13 -12.51 -28.55
N THR A 169 10.01 -13.46 -28.24
CA THR A 169 11.37 -13.54 -28.83
C THR A 169 11.38 -14.23 -30.20
N GLY A 170 10.43 -13.93 -31.08
CA GLY A 170 10.35 -14.56 -32.39
C GLY A 170 9.50 -13.79 -33.41
N GLY A 171 10.08 -12.73 -34.00
CA GLY A 171 9.60 -12.17 -35.27
C GLY A 171 9.34 -10.66 -35.28
N PRO A 172 9.75 -9.93 -36.33
CA PRO A 172 9.46 -8.52 -36.49
C PRO A 172 8.11 -8.34 -37.20
N SER A 173 7.02 -8.38 -36.43
CA SER A 173 5.61 -7.96 -36.68
C SER A 173 4.78 -8.81 -35.72
N GLU A 174 4.05 -8.25 -34.75
CA GLU A 174 2.59 -8.03 -34.84
C GLU A 174 2.13 -7.51 -33.46
N ASP A 175 1.04 -6.75 -33.44
CA ASP A 175 0.44 -5.91 -32.39
C ASP A 175 0.62 -6.33 -30.91
N PRO A 176 0.66 -5.37 -29.96
CA PRO A 176 0.66 -5.68 -28.53
C PRO A 176 -0.52 -6.60 -28.24
N SER A 177 -0.25 -7.81 -27.75
CA SER A 177 -1.30 -8.81 -27.58
C SER A 177 -2.32 -8.30 -26.55
N VAL A 178 -3.45 -7.84 -27.06
CA VAL A 178 -4.53 -7.28 -26.24
C VAL A 178 -5.28 -8.43 -25.57
N VAL A 179 -5.55 -8.28 -24.28
CA VAL A 179 -6.33 -9.24 -23.50
C VAL A 179 -7.58 -8.55 -22.98
N GLN A 180 -8.73 -9.23 -23.08
CA GLN A 180 -9.95 -8.79 -22.41
C GLN A 180 -9.93 -9.24 -20.95
N ILE A 181 -9.96 -8.27 -20.03
CA ILE A 181 -9.97 -8.50 -18.59
C ILE A 181 -11.07 -7.66 -17.93
N SER A 182 -11.77 -8.24 -16.97
CA SER A 182 -12.83 -7.54 -16.26
C SER A 182 -12.27 -6.60 -15.19
N LYS A 183 -13.02 -5.53 -14.88
CA LYS A 183 -12.65 -4.52 -13.88
C LYS A 183 -12.34 -5.14 -12.53
N ILE A 184 -13.16 -6.10 -12.12
CA ILE A 184 -13.00 -6.80 -10.84
C ILE A 184 -11.71 -7.63 -10.84
N LYS A 185 -11.39 -8.30 -11.96
CA LYS A 185 -10.13 -9.07 -12.07
C LYS A 185 -8.92 -8.14 -12.02
N LEU A 186 -8.99 -6.99 -12.68
CA LEU A 186 -7.93 -5.98 -12.70
C LEU A 186 -7.71 -5.37 -11.30
N GLY A 187 -8.80 -5.02 -10.60
CA GLY A 187 -8.75 -4.53 -9.22
C GLY A 187 -8.18 -5.57 -8.25
N LYS A 188 -8.54 -6.86 -8.41
CA LYS A 188 -7.95 -7.95 -7.62
C LYS A 188 -6.45 -8.11 -7.87
N LEU A 189 -6.02 -8.06 -9.13
CA LEU A 189 -4.61 -8.12 -9.52
C LEU A 189 -3.80 -6.94 -8.95
N TYR A 190 -4.37 -5.74 -9.02
CA TYR A 190 -3.75 -4.54 -8.48
C TYR A 190 -3.62 -4.61 -6.95
N ALA A 191 -4.71 -4.95 -6.24
CA ALA A 191 -4.68 -5.09 -4.79
C ALA A 191 -3.72 -6.20 -4.31
N SER A 192 -3.68 -7.35 -5.00
CA SER A 192 -2.75 -8.44 -4.66
C SER A 192 -1.30 -8.05 -4.90
N SER A 193 -1.03 -7.28 -5.95
CA SER A 193 0.31 -6.77 -6.26
C SER A 193 0.75 -5.68 -5.28
N ILE A 194 -0.16 -4.85 -4.75
CA ILE A 194 0.13 -3.96 -3.62
C ILE A 194 0.54 -4.76 -2.38
N MET A 195 -0.23 -5.79 -2.03
CA MET A 195 0.10 -6.64 -0.88
C MET A 195 1.46 -7.34 -1.06
N TYR A 196 1.77 -7.78 -2.28
CA TYR A 196 3.08 -8.34 -2.61
C TYR A 196 4.21 -7.31 -2.43
N GLY A 197 4.05 -6.09 -2.94
CA GLY A 197 5.05 -5.02 -2.77
C GLY A 197 5.29 -4.66 -1.32
N TYR A 198 4.22 -4.59 -0.51
CA TYR A 198 4.31 -4.36 0.94
C TYR A 198 5.10 -5.48 1.63
N PHE A 199 4.80 -6.74 1.33
CA PHE A 199 5.57 -7.89 1.83
C PHE A 199 7.03 -7.83 1.40
N LEU A 200 7.29 -7.61 0.11
CA LEU A 200 8.63 -7.64 -0.47
C LEU A 200 9.52 -6.56 0.15
N ARG A 201 9.00 -5.34 0.33
CA ARG A 201 9.72 -4.25 0.98
C ARG A 201 10.16 -4.60 2.40
N ARG A 202 9.29 -5.24 3.18
CA ARG A 202 9.60 -5.69 4.55
C ARG A 202 10.74 -6.69 4.58
N VAL A 203 10.69 -7.68 3.69
CA VAL A 203 11.72 -8.73 3.64
C VAL A 203 13.04 -8.16 3.13
N ASP A 204 13.01 -7.31 2.11
CA ASP A 204 14.21 -6.66 1.57
C ASP A 204 14.87 -5.76 2.62
N GLU A 205 14.13 -4.91 3.33
CA GLU A 205 14.72 -4.09 4.40
C GLU A 205 15.39 -4.93 5.49
N ARG A 206 14.76 -6.03 5.92
CA ARG A 206 15.36 -6.94 6.89
C ARG A 206 16.61 -7.60 6.32
N TYR A 207 16.54 -8.10 5.09
CA TYR A 207 17.65 -8.73 4.39
C TYR A 207 18.85 -7.77 4.27
N GLN A 208 18.65 -6.55 3.79
CA GLN A 208 19.70 -5.54 3.65
C GLN A 208 20.28 -5.15 5.02
N LEU A 209 19.43 -5.08 6.06
CA LEU A 209 19.89 -4.82 7.42
C LEU A 209 20.79 -5.96 7.92
N GLU A 210 20.35 -7.22 7.84
CA GLU A 210 21.15 -8.38 8.24
C GLU A 210 22.46 -8.50 7.45
N ARG A 211 22.41 -8.18 6.15
CA ARG A 211 23.59 -8.10 5.29
C ARG A 211 24.57 -7.04 5.79
N SER A 212 24.07 -5.84 6.13
CA SER A 212 24.91 -4.74 6.62
C SER A 212 25.58 -5.03 7.96
N VAL A 213 24.95 -5.84 8.81
CA VAL A 213 25.50 -6.25 10.11
C VAL A 213 26.20 -7.62 10.08
N ASN A 214 26.37 -8.22 8.90
CA ASN A 214 26.97 -9.55 8.69
C ASN A 214 26.31 -10.69 9.52
N THR A 215 24.98 -10.63 9.70
CA THR A 215 24.22 -11.65 10.43
C THR A 215 23.40 -12.57 9.54
N LEU A 216 23.64 -12.55 8.22
CA LEU A 216 22.92 -13.43 7.29
C LEU A 216 23.20 -14.91 7.62
N PRO A 217 22.22 -15.81 7.39
CA PRO A 217 22.43 -17.25 7.48
C PRO A 217 23.61 -17.68 6.58
N PRO A 218 24.38 -18.73 6.88
CA PRO A 218 25.45 -19.21 6.00
C PRO A 218 24.90 -19.82 4.69
N PRO A 219 25.63 -19.76 3.56
CA PRO A 219 25.14 -20.25 2.27
C PRO A 219 24.93 -21.76 2.27
N VAL A 220 23.87 -22.23 1.60
CA VAL A 220 23.47 -23.65 1.49
C VAL A 220 24.66 -24.54 1.07
N GLY A 221 25.61 -24.01 0.29
CA GLY A 221 26.81 -24.71 -0.17
C GLY A 221 27.90 -24.97 0.88
N ARG A 222 27.85 -24.35 2.07
CA ARG A 222 28.73 -24.67 3.20
C ARG A 222 28.15 -25.71 4.16
N GLN A 223 26.91 -26.14 3.94
CA GLN A 223 26.16 -26.98 4.87
C GLN A 223 25.96 -28.37 4.27
N LEU A 224 27.02 -29.18 4.31
CA LEU A 224 26.89 -30.62 4.10
C LEU A 224 26.15 -31.19 5.32
N TRP A 225 24.89 -31.55 5.15
CA TRP A 225 24.12 -32.23 6.19
C TRP A 225 24.63 -33.68 6.31
N ASP A 226 25.34 -33.99 7.40
CA ASP A 226 25.52 -35.37 7.88
C ASP A 226 24.50 -35.62 9.01
N PRO A 227 23.47 -36.47 8.81
CA PRO A 227 22.44 -36.72 9.81
C PRO A 227 22.93 -37.35 11.12
N ALA A 228 24.19 -37.78 11.22
CA ALA A 228 24.71 -38.53 12.37
C ALA A 228 25.79 -37.83 13.22
N SER A 229 26.23 -36.61 12.88
CA SER A 229 27.42 -36.02 13.50
C SER A 229 27.13 -34.73 14.31
N LEU A 230 27.40 -34.77 15.62
CA LEU A 230 27.37 -33.61 16.54
C LEU A 230 28.67 -32.77 16.54
N ILE A 231 29.60 -33.04 15.62
CA ILE A 231 30.90 -32.34 15.54
C ILE A 231 31.05 -31.67 14.17
N ARG A 232 31.35 -30.37 14.21
CA ARG A 232 31.62 -29.50 13.07
C ARG A 232 33.04 -29.78 12.55
N ILE A 233 33.18 -30.18 11.29
CA ILE A 233 34.50 -30.26 10.63
C ILE A 233 34.54 -29.18 9.55
N TYR A 234 35.47 -28.23 9.69
CA TYR A 234 35.86 -27.35 8.59
C TYR A 234 36.93 -28.10 7.78
N PRO A 235 36.82 -28.20 6.44
CA PRO A 235 37.92 -28.71 5.64
C PRO A 235 39.04 -27.68 5.64
N ASP A 236 40.19 -28.07 6.17
CA ASP A 236 41.42 -27.29 6.10
C ASP A 236 41.93 -27.29 4.64
N GLY A 237 42.18 -26.10 4.08
CA GLY A 237 43.01 -25.95 2.88
C GLY A 237 42.36 -25.96 1.49
N ALA A 238 41.05 -25.77 1.32
CA ALA A 238 40.48 -25.55 -0.02
C ALA A 238 40.54 -24.07 -0.40
N ALA A 239 41.40 -23.72 -1.36
CA ALA A 239 41.33 -22.44 -2.06
C ALA A 239 40.00 -22.38 -2.82
N TYR A 240 39.08 -21.54 -2.35
CA TYR A 240 37.76 -21.38 -2.98
C TYR A 240 37.90 -20.50 -4.22
N PRO A 241 37.30 -20.88 -5.37
CA PRO A 241 37.00 -19.90 -6.39
C PRO A 241 36.13 -18.82 -5.75
N GLU A 242 36.40 -17.56 -6.06
CA GLU A 242 35.54 -16.42 -5.76
C GLU A 242 34.21 -16.57 -6.53
N ASP A 243 33.41 -17.58 -6.19
CA ASP A 243 32.00 -17.61 -6.53
C ASP A 243 31.34 -16.63 -5.56
N ASP A 244 30.72 -15.59 -6.11
CA ASP A 244 30.06 -14.52 -5.37
C ASP A 244 29.00 -15.10 -4.44
N GLY A 245 29.41 -15.44 -3.21
CA GLY A 245 28.58 -15.99 -2.14
C GLY A 245 27.57 -14.97 -1.60
N SER A 246 27.03 -14.12 -2.47
CA SER A 246 25.95 -13.20 -2.18
C SER A 246 24.69 -14.01 -1.90
N HIS A 247 24.20 -13.93 -0.66
CA HIS A 247 22.90 -14.46 -0.29
C HIS A 247 21.82 -13.66 -1.00
N LYS A 248 21.53 -13.95 -2.26
CA LYS A 248 20.46 -13.25 -2.98
C LYS A 248 19.17 -13.26 -2.14
N LEU A 249 18.41 -12.18 -2.20
CA LEU A 249 17.17 -12.01 -1.43
C LEU A 249 16.23 -13.21 -1.55
N ARG A 250 16.15 -13.81 -2.75
CA ARG A 250 15.39 -15.04 -3.01
C ARG A 250 15.82 -16.21 -2.11
N SER A 251 17.11 -16.43 -1.94
CA SER A 251 17.64 -17.47 -1.05
C SER A 251 17.32 -17.13 0.40
N TYR A 252 17.48 -15.87 0.82
CA TYR A 252 17.13 -15.39 2.16
C TYR A 252 15.66 -15.70 2.53
N VAL A 253 14.73 -15.41 1.62
CA VAL A 253 13.29 -15.71 1.82
C VAL A 253 13.05 -17.21 2.06
N MET A 254 13.78 -18.10 1.37
CA MET A 254 13.65 -19.55 1.55
C MET A 254 14.19 -20.06 2.89
N TYR A 255 15.02 -19.28 3.59
CA TYR A 255 15.50 -19.62 4.93
C TYR A 255 14.54 -19.19 6.04
N LEU A 256 13.61 -18.28 5.77
CA LEU A 256 12.66 -17.81 6.77
C LEU A 256 11.75 -18.96 7.18
N ASP A 257 11.54 -19.10 8.49
CA ASP A 257 10.53 -20.00 9.00
C ASP A 257 9.11 -19.51 8.64
N ALA A 258 8.14 -20.42 8.68
CA ALA A 258 6.77 -20.11 8.28
C ALA A 258 6.12 -18.99 9.13
N GLU A 259 6.48 -18.88 10.41
CA GLU A 259 5.94 -17.85 11.30
C GLU A 259 6.49 -16.47 10.92
N THR A 260 7.80 -16.37 10.67
CA THR A 260 8.44 -15.14 10.21
C THR A 260 7.93 -14.71 8.84
N LEU A 261 7.79 -15.65 7.90
CA LEU A 261 7.23 -15.36 6.58
C LEU A 261 5.79 -14.86 6.67
N GLN A 262 4.96 -15.50 7.50
CA GLN A 262 3.58 -15.06 7.75
C GLN A 262 3.53 -13.67 8.37
N LYS A 263 4.42 -13.36 9.33
CA LYS A 263 4.53 -12.03 9.95
C LYS A 263 4.84 -10.95 8.92
N TYR A 264 5.68 -11.23 7.92
CA TYR A 264 5.97 -10.29 6.83
C TYR A 264 4.82 -10.17 5.83
N ALA A 265 4.13 -11.27 5.54
CA ALA A 265 3.00 -11.29 4.61
C ALA A 265 1.73 -10.64 5.18
N THR A 266 1.59 -10.58 6.50
CA THR A 266 0.41 -10.02 7.17
C THR A 266 0.51 -8.50 7.23
N MET A 267 -0.54 -7.81 6.77
CA MET A 267 -0.67 -6.35 6.90
C MET A 267 -0.69 -5.96 8.37
N ARG A 268 0.12 -4.95 8.73
CA ARG A 268 0.35 -4.59 10.14
C ARG A 268 -0.78 -3.73 10.71
N SER A 269 -1.44 -2.88 9.92
CA SER A 269 -2.52 -2.01 10.39
C SER A 269 -3.83 -2.09 9.59
N LYS A 270 -4.94 -1.66 10.22
CA LYS A 270 -6.27 -1.56 9.58
C LYS A 270 -6.34 -0.43 8.57
N GLU A 271 -5.59 0.63 8.81
CA GLU A 271 -5.46 1.80 7.94
C GLU A 271 -4.75 1.42 6.65
N ALA A 272 -3.68 0.59 6.72
CA ALA A 272 -3.01 0.08 5.53
C ALA A 272 -3.95 -0.78 4.67
N LEU A 273 -4.73 -1.68 5.30
CA LEU A 273 -5.78 -2.45 4.60
C LEU A 273 -6.83 -1.54 3.95
N SER A 274 -7.31 -0.53 4.68
CA SER A 274 -8.30 0.42 4.16
C SER A 274 -7.75 1.26 3.00
N LEU A 275 -6.46 1.62 3.03
CA LEU A 275 -5.80 2.34 1.94
C LEU A 275 -5.71 1.50 0.66
N ILE A 276 -5.37 0.22 0.76
CA ILE A 276 -5.36 -0.68 -0.40
C ILE A 276 -6.74 -0.73 -1.03
N GLU A 277 -7.78 -0.89 -0.21
CA GLU A 277 -9.17 -0.90 -0.68
C GLU A 277 -9.54 0.43 -1.35
N LYS A 278 -9.28 1.57 -0.70
CA LYS A 278 -9.61 2.90 -1.21
C LYS A 278 -8.86 3.25 -2.49
N GLN A 279 -7.57 2.96 -2.57
CA GLN A 279 -6.78 3.17 -3.79
C GLN A 279 -7.32 2.30 -4.93
N THR A 280 -7.61 1.03 -4.66
CA THR A 280 -8.19 0.13 -5.67
C THR A 280 -9.55 0.65 -6.14
N GLN A 281 -10.42 1.10 -5.24
CA GLN A 281 -11.71 1.70 -5.59
C GLN A 281 -11.59 3.04 -6.31
N ALA A 282 -10.56 3.83 -6.00
CA ALA A 282 -10.30 5.09 -6.68
C ALA A 282 -9.90 4.87 -8.14
N VAL A 283 -9.09 3.84 -8.42
CA VAL A 283 -8.64 3.48 -9.77
C VAL A 283 -9.73 2.76 -10.57
N PHE A 284 -10.33 1.72 -9.99
CA PHE A 284 -11.25 0.80 -10.69
C PHE A 284 -12.73 1.01 -10.35
N GLY A 285 -13.08 2.01 -9.53
CA GLY A 285 -14.44 2.18 -9.04
C GLY A 285 -14.83 1.15 -7.97
N LYS A 286 -16.04 1.34 -7.41
CA LYS A 286 -16.61 0.41 -6.42
C LYS A 286 -17.30 -0.74 -7.14
N PRO A 287 -17.04 -2.01 -6.77
CA PRO A 287 -17.77 -3.12 -7.35
C PRO A 287 -19.25 -3.05 -6.91
N GLU A 288 -20.16 -3.00 -7.87
CA GLU A 288 -21.60 -3.13 -7.61
C GLU A 288 -21.95 -4.61 -7.46
N ILE A 289 -21.97 -5.08 -6.21
CA ILE A 289 -22.37 -6.44 -5.89
C ILE A 289 -23.87 -6.42 -5.63
N SER A 290 -24.63 -7.07 -6.50
CA SER A 290 -26.06 -7.29 -6.30
C SER A 290 -26.29 -8.73 -5.83
N VAL A 291 -27.22 -8.91 -4.91
CA VAL A 291 -27.65 -10.25 -4.50
C VAL A 291 -28.77 -10.64 -5.45
N THR A 292 -28.55 -11.69 -6.24
CA THR A 292 -29.61 -12.22 -7.11
C THR A 292 -30.72 -12.84 -6.28
N GLU A 293 -31.91 -13.00 -6.86
CA GLU A 293 -33.05 -13.63 -6.18
C GLU A 293 -32.75 -15.08 -5.73
N GLU A 294 -31.71 -15.70 -6.28
CA GLU A 294 -31.20 -17.03 -5.90
C GLU A 294 -30.22 -17.01 -4.72
N GLY A 295 -29.94 -15.82 -4.14
CA GLY A 295 -28.99 -15.66 -3.04
C GLY A 295 -27.52 -15.75 -3.45
N SER A 296 -27.23 -15.77 -4.76
CA SER A 296 -25.86 -15.66 -5.29
C SER A 296 -25.43 -14.20 -5.34
N LEU A 297 -24.13 -13.97 -5.10
CA LEU A 297 -23.51 -12.66 -5.28
C LEU A 297 -23.08 -12.55 -6.74
N ASP A 298 -23.88 -11.88 -7.58
CA ASP A 298 -23.44 -11.50 -8.92
C ASP A 298 -22.95 -10.05 -8.93
N ALA A 299 -21.79 -9.86 -9.55
CA ALA A 299 -21.36 -8.54 -9.96
C ALA A 299 -22.30 -8.09 -11.08
N ALA A 300 -23.31 -7.30 -10.73
CA ALA A 300 -24.16 -6.69 -11.74
C ALA A 300 -23.28 -5.65 -12.43
N ASP A 301 -22.93 -5.93 -13.69
CA ASP A 301 -22.14 -5.05 -14.57
C ASP A 301 -20.61 -5.04 -14.32
N ASP A 302 -19.95 -6.21 -14.33
CA ASP A 302 -18.47 -6.29 -14.38
C ASP A 302 -17.96 -5.95 -15.80
N GLU A 303 -17.78 -4.66 -16.06
CA GLU A 303 -17.22 -4.11 -17.30
C GLU A 303 -15.91 -4.80 -17.71
N THR A 304 -15.79 -5.20 -18.98
CA THR A 304 -14.57 -5.77 -19.56
C THR A 304 -13.78 -4.72 -20.33
N PHE A 305 -12.47 -4.69 -20.12
CA PHE A 305 -11.54 -3.78 -20.79
C PHE A 305 -10.57 -4.56 -21.68
N SER A 306 -10.26 -3.98 -22.83
CA SER A 306 -9.15 -4.42 -23.69
C SER A 306 -7.86 -3.77 -23.19
N VAL A 307 -6.95 -4.57 -22.64
CA VAL A 307 -5.69 -4.07 -22.04
C VAL A 307 -4.51 -4.76 -22.71
N SER A 308 -3.48 -3.98 -23.06
CA SER A 308 -2.23 -4.51 -23.61
C SER A 308 -1.35 -5.14 -22.51
N PHE A 309 -0.44 -6.05 -22.85
CA PHE A 309 0.54 -6.54 -21.88
C PHE A 309 1.44 -5.44 -21.29
N PRO A 310 1.96 -4.47 -22.06
CA PRO A 310 2.68 -3.33 -21.49
C PRO A 310 1.86 -2.55 -20.46
N ASP A 311 0.58 -2.29 -20.72
CA ASP A 311 -0.31 -1.65 -19.74
C ASP A 311 -0.42 -2.50 -18.47
N LEU A 312 -0.62 -3.81 -18.58
CA LEU A 312 -0.65 -4.72 -17.42
C LEU A 312 0.68 -4.76 -16.66
N THR A 313 1.82 -4.67 -17.36
CA THR A 313 3.14 -4.59 -16.73
C THR A 313 3.28 -3.31 -15.93
N VAL A 314 2.93 -2.15 -16.50
CA VAL A 314 2.94 -0.86 -15.77
C VAL A 314 2.00 -0.91 -14.56
N LEU A 315 0.80 -1.50 -14.70
CA LEU A 315 -0.16 -1.68 -13.62
C LEU A 315 0.43 -2.45 -12.42
N VAL A 316 1.06 -3.60 -12.70
CA VAL A 316 1.64 -4.46 -11.67
C VAL A 316 2.86 -3.79 -11.04
N LEU A 317 3.72 -3.15 -11.84
CA LEU A 317 4.88 -2.42 -11.35
C LEU A 317 4.48 -1.25 -10.43
N GLU A 318 3.49 -0.43 -10.82
CA GLU A 318 2.96 0.64 -9.97
C GLU A 318 2.36 0.08 -8.67
N ALA A 319 1.57 -0.99 -8.75
CA ALA A 319 0.99 -1.62 -7.58
C ALA A 319 2.07 -2.08 -6.57
N VAL A 320 3.14 -2.70 -7.07
CA VAL A 320 4.26 -3.16 -6.24
C VAL A 320 5.03 -1.99 -5.62
N ALA A 321 5.24 -0.90 -6.38
CA ALA A 321 5.82 0.34 -5.88
C ALA A 321 4.93 0.97 -4.78
N PHE A 322 3.62 1.05 -5.01
CA PHE A 322 2.64 1.54 -4.03
C PHE A 322 2.71 0.73 -2.73
N GLY A 323 2.75 -0.60 -2.83
CA GLY A 323 2.91 -1.48 -1.67
C GLY A 323 4.19 -1.23 -0.89
N SER A 324 5.29 -1.00 -1.59
CA SER A 324 6.58 -0.67 -0.96
C SER A 324 6.53 0.66 -0.24
N PHE A 325 5.98 1.70 -0.88
CA PHE A 325 5.79 3.01 -0.24
C PHE A 325 4.80 2.97 0.93
N LEU A 326 3.80 2.10 0.88
CA LEU A 326 2.86 1.89 1.97
C LEU A 326 3.57 1.38 3.23
N TRP A 327 4.50 0.44 3.10
CA TRP A 327 5.32 -0.02 4.24
C TRP A 327 6.17 1.11 4.82
N ASP A 328 6.85 1.89 3.95
CA ASP A 328 7.68 3.02 4.36
C ASP A 328 6.85 4.07 5.12
N ALA A 329 5.67 4.42 4.59
CA ALA A 329 4.75 5.38 5.19
C ALA A 329 4.21 4.88 6.54
N GLU A 330 3.79 3.62 6.62
CA GLU A 330 3.27 3.01 7.84
C GLU A 330 4.35 2.96 8.94
N THR A 331 5.59 2.63 8.57
CA THR A 331 6.74 2.62 9.50
C THR A 331 7.12 4.02 9.97
N PHE A 332 7.13 5.00 9.07
CA PHE A 332 7.38 6.40 9.44
C PHE A 332 6.31 6.93 10.39
N VAL A 333 5.03 6.73 10.07
CA VAL A 333 3.93 7.22 10.91
C VAL A 333 3.94 6.55 12.28
N GLU A 334 4.15 5.23 12.36
CA GLU A 334 4.21 4.51 13.65
C GLU A 334 5.33 5.04 14.54
N SER A 335 6.46 5.48 13.96
CA SER A 335 7.57 6.06 14.71
C SER A 335 7.26 7.42 15.38
N LYS A 336 6.24 8.14 14.88
CA LYS A 336 5.83 9.46 15.38
C LYS A 336 4.50 9.43 16.15
N TYR A 337 3.60 8.53 15.77
CA TYR A 337 2.27 8.37 16.36
C TYR A 337 1.93 6.88 16.36
N SER A 338 1.96 6.23 17.52
CA SER A 338 1.68 4.78 17.58
C SER A 338 0.22 4.47 17.30
N PHE A 339 -0.09 3.64 16.30
CA PHE A 339 -1.46 3.33 15.87
C PHE A 339 -1.69 1.86 15.55
N VAL A 340 -0.64 1.09 15.28
CA VAL A 340 -0.73 -0.34 14.92
C VAL A 340 -1.41 -1.19 15.99
N ASN A 341 -1.19 -0.87 17.27
CA ASN A 341 -1.74 -1.62 18.42
C ASN A 341 -2.78 -0.82 19.23
N ALA A 342 -3.34 0.26 18.65
CA ALA A 342 -4.18 1.22 19.36
C ALA A 342 -5.67 0.84 19.43
#